data_AF-A0A0K8TRB5-F1
#
_entry.id   AF-A0A0K8TRB5-F1
#
_cell.length_a   1.000
_cell.length_b   1.000
_cell.length_c   1.000
_cell.angle_alpha   90.00
_cell.angle_beta   90.00
_cell.angle_gamma   90.00
#
_symmetry.space_group_name_H-M   'P 1'
#
loop_
_entity.id
_entity.type
_entity.pdbx_description
1 polymer ?
#
loop_
_entity_poly.entity_id
_entity_poly.type
_entity_poly.pdbx_seq_one_letter_code
_entity_poly.pdbx_strand_id
1 'polypeptide(L)'
;MASRGGPMITGTDGTDFQHRQRVAAQYQISAVNKSRLKYCIFFHSLLFFVMLAKLSSDILDRLDIFVLEIEELQIPEPLWWEYIWCLSIFMSFIGLSAARGNRIRDMQKYVIGIGVTGFLPLLYCLIYYSSDVYEYLSADEDTDLEETDIFLWRGMPYGLFWYAFILVGFQIHGFSLFFAWNLVKAWKARGVTRKMQ
;
A
#
# COMPACT_ATOMS: atom_id res chain seq x y z
N MET A 1 10.30 -28.00 25.42
CA MET A 1 9.67 -29.27 25.83
C MET A 1 8.94 -29.02 27.15
N ALA A 2 7.62 -29.09 27.17
CA ALA A 2 6.85 -29.00 28.42
C ALA A 2 6.92 -30.37 29.13
N SER A 3 7.44 -30.40 30.35
CA SER A 3 7.55 -31.62 31.14
C SER A 3 6.16 -32.12 31.55
N ARG A 4 5.87 -33.39 31.26
CA ARG A 4 4.62 -34.10 31.59
C ARG A 4 4.46 -34.43 33.10
N GLY A 5 4.99 -33.59 33.99
CA GLY A 5 4.95 -33.85 35.43
C GLY A 5 5.58 -32.77 36.33
N GLY A 6 5.75 -31.55 35.83
CA GLY A 6 6.18 -30.43 36.68
C GLY A 6 5.06 -30.00 37.63
N PRO A 7 5.40 -29.42 38.80
CA PRO A 7 4.41 -28.95 39.77
C PRO A 7 3.40 -28.01 39.08
N MET A 8 2.13 -28.40 39.07
CA MET A 8 1.06 -27.52 38.61
C MET A 8 0.93 -26.35 39.59
N ILE A 9 0.74 -25.15 39.04
CA ILE A 9 0.50 -23.94 39.84
C ILE A 9 -0.75 -24.23 40.70
N THR A 10 -0.61 -24.08 42.02
CA THR A 10 -1.71 -24.28 42.97
C THR A 10 -2.90 -23.41 42.59
N GLY A 11 -4.04 -24.03 42.29
CA GLY A 11 -5.26 -23.35 41.84
C GLY A 11 -5.57 -23.44 40.35
N THR A 12 -4.82 -24.21 39.55
CA THR A 12 -5.18 -24.52 38.16
C THR A 12 -5.43 -26.01 37.96
N ASP A 13 -6.51 -26.37 37.28
CA ASP A 13 -6.93 -27.75 36.99
C ASP A 13 -6.29 -28.33 35.70
N GLY A 14 -5.32 -27.60 35.12
CA GLY A 14 -4.65 -27.97 33.87
C GLY A 14 -5.52 -27.79 32.60
N THR A 15 -6.75 -27.31 32.70
CA THR A 15 -7.63 -27.08 31.53
C THR A 15 -7.37 -25.73 30.82
N ASP A 16 -6.53 -24.88 31.42
CA ASP A 16 -6.22 -23.53 30.93
C ASP A 16 -5.40 -23.50 29.63
N PHE A 17 -4.87 -24.64 29.19
CA PHE A 17 -3.99 -24.72 28.03
C PHE A 17 -4.68 -24.23 26.74
N GLN A 18 -5.97 -24.53 26.57
CA GLN A 18 -6.74 -24.09 25.40
C GLN A 18 -6.89 -22.57 25.37
N HIS A 19 -7.14 -21.97 26.53
CA HIS A 19 -7.23 -20.52 26.66
C HIS A 19 -5.87 -19.85 26.37
N ARG A 20 -4.79 -20.35 26.98
CA ARG A 20 -3.42 -19.83 26.74
C ARG A 20 -3.00 -19.94 25.28
N GLN A 21 -3.29 -21.06 24.61
CA GLN A 21 -2.99 -21.25 23.19
C GLN A 21 -3.75 -20.25 22.30
N ARG A 22 -5.06 -20.05 22.56
CA ARG A 22 -5.88 -19.10 21.80
C ARG A 22 -5.38 -17.66 21.95
N VAL A 23 -5.00 -17.27 23.17
CA VAL A 23 -4.44 -15.95 23.45
C VAL A 23 -3.09 -15.77 22.75
N ALA A 24 -2.18 -16.75 22.87
CA ALA A 24 -0.87 -16.72 22.21
C ALA A 24 -0.97 -16.59 20.67
N ALA A 25 -1.88 -17.35 20.05
CA ALA A 25 -2.13 -17.28 18.61
C ALA A 25 -2.57 -15.87 18.16
N GLN A 26 -3.44 -15.21 18.92
CA GLN A 26 -3.86 -13.84 18.61
C GLN A 26 -2.71 -12.82 18.72
N TYR A 27 -1.83 -12.95 19.71
CA TYR A 27 -0.65 -12.10 19.83
C TYR A 27 0.33 -12.32 18.68
N GLN A 28 0.55 -13.57 18.28
CA GLN A 28 1.39 -13.91 17.13
C GLN A 28 0.82 -13.29 15.84
N ILE A 29 -0.48 -13.48 15.57
CA ILE A 29 -1.15 -12.90 14.39
C ILE A 29 -1.00 -11.38 14.39
N SER A 30 -1.21 -10.72 15.54
CA SER A 30 -1.06 -9.28 15.61
C SER A 30 0.40 -8.83 15.39
N ALA A 31 1.38 -9.54 15.96
CA ALA A 31 2.79 -9.17 15.82
C ALA A 31 3.27 -9.31 14.37
N VAL A 32 2.94 -10.43 13.72
CA VAL A 32 3.31 -10.71 12.32
C VAL A 32 2.69 -9.69 11.37
N ASN A 33 1.38 -9.45 11.47
CA ASN A 33 0.71 -8.51 10.57
C ASN A 33 1.19 -7.06 10.77
N LYS A 34 1.56 -6.66 12.00
CA LYS A 34 2.17 -5.34 12.23
C LYS A 34 3.52 -5.19 11.55
N SER A 35 4.38 -6.21 11.66
CA SER A 35 5.70 -6.18 11.01
C SER A 35 5.54 -6.11 9.50
N ARG A 36 4.67 -6.96 8.92
CA ARG A 36 4.39 -6.95 7.47
C ARG A 36 3.80 -5.63 6.99
N LEU A 37 2.85 -5.05 7.73
CA LEU A 37 2.29 -3.75 7.42
C LEU A 37 3.36 -2.63 7.42
N LYS A 38 4.32 -2.68 8.34
CA LYS A 38 5.45 -1.72 8.34
C LYS A 38 6.32 -1.83 7.09
N TYR A 39 6.56 -3.05 6.61
CA TYR A 39 7.27 -3.24 5.34
C TYR A 39 6.48 -2.70 4.15
N CYS A 40 5.17 -2.95 4.09
CA CYS A 40 4.34 -2.36 3.05
C CYS A 40 4.39 -0.81 3.08
N ILE A 41 4.30 -0.21 4.27
CA ILE A 41 4.42 1.25 4.43
C ILE A 41 5.79 1.75 4.00
N PHE A 42 6.87 1.05 4.34
CA PHE A 42 8.22 1.39 3.90
C PHE A 42 8.34 1.38 2.37
N PHE A 43 7.89 0.31 1.71
CA PHE A 43 7.92 0.24 0.24
C PHE A 43 6.98 1.26 -0.42
N HIS A 44 5.84 1.55 0.20
CA HIS A 44 4.98 2.64 -0.25
C HIS A 44 5.69 4.01 -0.16
N SER A 45 6.47 4.26 0.91
CA SER A 45 7.28 5.47 1.01
C SER A 45 8.36 5.55 -0.07
N LEU A 46 9.01 4.44 -0.43
CA LEU A 46 9.95 4.42 -1.55
C LEU A 46 9.25 4.76 -2.88
N LEU A 47 8.09 4.15 -3.13
CA LEU A 47 7.29 4.40 -4.32
C LEU A 47 6.75 5.84 -4.36
N PHE A 48 6.47 6.43 -3.18
CA PHE A 48 6.15 7.84 -3.04
C PHE A 48 7.28 8.74 -3.52
N PHE A 49 8.54 8.46 -3.18
CA PHE A 49 9.66 9.25 -3.69
C PHE A 49 9.84 9.12 -5.21
N VAL A 50 9.53 7.95 -5.79
CA VAL A 50 9.51 7.77 -7.25
C VAL A 50 8.43 8.65 -7.89
N MET A 51 7.21 8.65 -7.34
CA MET A 51 6.13 9.53 -7.82
C MET A 51 6.49 11.01 -7.62
N LEU A 52 7.07 11.37 -6.47
CA LEU A 52 7.48 12.75 -6.18
C LEU A 52 8.57 13.23 -7.14
N ALA A 53 9.51 12.37 -7.53
CA ALA A 53 10.52 12.68 -8.53
C ALA A 53 9.90 12.86 -9.93
N LYS A 54 8.80 12.17 -10.25
CA LYS A 54 8.03 12.43 -11.47
C LYS A 54 7.33 13.79 -11.38
N LEU A 55 6.68 14.08 -10.26
CA LEU A 55 5.97 15.34 -10.02
C LEU A 55 6.89 16.55 -9.84
N SER A 56 8.21 16.34 -9.71
CA SER A 56 9.10 17.45 -9.36
C SER A 56 9.23 18.48 -10.47
N SER A 57 9.09 18.11 -11.75
CA SER A 57 9.09 19.09 -12.85
C SER A 57 7.97 20.13 -12.65
N ASP A 58 6.71 19.67 -12.59
CA ASP A 58 5.56 20.56 -12.36
C ASP A 58 5.65 21.35 -11.04
N ILE A 59 6.19 20.74 -9.97
CA ILE A 59 6.39 21.46 -8.70
C ILE A 59 7.40 22.59 -8.86
N LEU A 60 8.51 22.36 -9.56
CA LEU A 60 9.54 23.37 -9.78
C LEU A 60 9.03 24.49 -10.67
N ASP A 61 8.26 24.16 -11.72
CA ASP A 61 7.63 25.15 -12.61
C ASP A 61 6.67 26.07 -11.84
N ARG A 62 5.86 25.50 -10.94
CA ARG A 62 4.95 26.29 -10.07
C ARG A 62 5.68 27.18 -9.07
N LEU A 63 6.94 26.88 -8.76
CA LEU A 63 7.80 27.68 -7.91
C LEU A 63 8.66 28.68 -8.70
N ASP A 64 8.50 28.74 -10.02
CA ASP A 64 9.31 29.58 -10.93
C ASP A 64 10.82 29.22 -10.87
N ILE A 65 11.12 27.92 -10.69
CA ILE A 65 12.49 27.40 -10.65
C ILE A 65 12.75 26.60 -11.92
N PHE A 66 13.65 27.11 -12.78
CA PHE A 66 14.03 26.43 -14.02
C PHE A 66 15.30 25.59 -13.86
N VAL A 67 15.21 24.31 -14.20
CA VAL A 67 16.35 23.38 -14.26
C VAL A 67 16.39 22.74 -15.64
N LEU A 68 17.39 23.09 -16.44
CA LEU A 68 17.47 22.70 -17.85
C LEU A 68 17.43 21.18 -18.05
N GLU A 69 18.16 20.43 -17.22
CA GLU A 69 18.25 18.97 -17.32
C GLU A 69 16.92 18.26 -17.03
N ILE A 70 16.06 18.88 -16.21
CA ILE A 70 14.72 18.35 -15.90
C ILE A 70 13.76 18.68 -17.05
N GLU A 71 13.85 19.88 -17.61
CA GLU A 71 13.02 20.30 -18.74
C GLU A 71 13.32 19.50 -20.02
N GLU A 72 14.59 19.24 -20.30
CA GLU A 72 15.02 18.40 -21.42
C GLU A 72 14.47 16.97 -21.36
N LEU A 73 14.09 16.50 -20.16
CA LEU A 73 13.49 15.19 -19.98
C LEU A 73 12.04 15.13 -20.48
N GLN A 74 11.41 16.30 -20.73
CA GLN A 74 10.05 16.43 -21.25
C GLN A 74 9.07 15.53 -20.50
N ILE A 75 9.13 15.55 -19.17
CA ILE A 75 8.29 14.70 -18.32
C ILE A 75 6.83 15.09 -18.56
N PRO A 76 5.94 14.12 -18.86
CA PRO A 76 4.53 14.43 -19.10
C PRO A 76 3.88 15.09 -17.90
N GLU A 77 3.03 16.07 -18.16
CA GLU A 77 2.29 16.79 -17.12
C GLU A 77 1.52 15.82 -16.22
N PRO A 78 1.49 16.08 -14.91
CA PRO A 78 0.81 15.22 -13.97
C PRO A 78 -0.71 15.33 -14.02
N LEU A 79 -1.35 14.17 -14.02
CA LEU A 79 -2.79 14.07 -13.87
C LEU A 79 -3.19 14.17 -12.38
N TRP A 80 -4.41 14.61 -12.11
CA TRP A 80 -4.93 14.76 -10.75
C TRP A 80 -4.82 13.50 -9.88
N TRP A 81 -4.95 12.32 -10.47
CA TRP A 81 -4.86 11.06 -9.74
C TRP A 81 -3.48 10.84 -9.11
N GLU A 82 -2.41 11.37 -9.71
CA GLU A 82 -1.03 11.26 -9.20
C GLU A 82 -0.87 12.04 -7.90
N TYR A 83 -1.39 13.27 -7.85
CA TYR A 83 -1.42 14.06 -6.63
C TYR A 83 -2.29 13.43 -5.55
N ILE A 84 -3.48 12.93 -5.92
CA ILE A 84 -4.36 12.20 -4.99
C ILE A 84 -3.63 10.97 -4.44
N TRP A 85 -2.88 10.26 -5.29
CA TRP A 85 -2.06 9.13 -4.88
C TRP A 85 -0.98 9.53 -3.89
N CYS A 86 -0.30 10.66 -4.11
CA CYS A 86 0.68 11.20 -3.15
C CYS A 86 0.09 11.48 -1.76
N LEU A 87 -1.21 11.83 -1.65
CA LEU A 87 -1.85 12.01 -0.35
C LEU A 87 -1.93 10.71 0.48
N SER A 88 -1.75 9.54 -0.12
CA SER A 88 -1.75 8.26 0.59
C SER A 88 -0.59 8.10 1.58
N ILE A 89 0.50 8.86 1.41
CA ILE A 89 1.61 8.88 2.38
C ILE A 89 1.13 9.36 3.76
N PHE A 90 0.17 10.29 3.82
CA PHE A 90 -0.38 10.78 5.07
C PHE A 90 -1.13 9.69 5.84
N MET A 91 -1.77 8.78 5.12
CA MET A 91 -2.46 7.63 5.72
C MET A 91 -1.46 6.71 6.41
N SER A 92 -0.23 6.59 5.90
CA SER A 92 0.80 5.75 6.52
C SER A 92 1.13 6.16 7.96
N PHE A 93 1.13 7.47 8.29
CA PHE A 93 1.30 7.92 9.67
C PHE A 93 0.16 7.45 10.58
N ILE A 94 -1.07 7.50 10.10
CA ILE A 94 -2.24 6.98 10.82
C ILE A 94 -2.10 5.47 11.04
N GLY A 95 -1.71 4.72 10.01
CA GLY A 95 -1.50 3.27 10.08
C GLY A 95 -0.42 2.87 11.08
N LEU A 96 0.75 3.52 11.05
CA LEU A 96 1.85 3.28 11.99
C LEU A 96 1.46 3.61 13.43
N SER A 97 0.81 4.76 13.64
CA SER A 97 0.38 5.21 14.95
C SER A 97 -0.71 4.28 15.52
N ALA A 98 -1.65 3.82 14.69
CA ALA A 98 -2.64 2.81 15.05
C ALA A 98 -1.99 1.45 15.40
N ALA A 99 -1.00 1.00 14.63
CA ALA A 99 -0.25 -0.22 14.90
C ALA A 99 0.54 -0.18 16.20
N ARG A 100 1.10 0.98 16.58
CA ARG A 100 1.79 1.17 17.87
C ARG A 100 0.82 1.02 19.05
N GLY A 101 -0.35 1.66 18.97
CA GLY A 101 -1.33 1.70 20.06
C GLY A 101 -2.42 0.61 20.03
N ASN A 102 -2.44 -0.29 19.04
CA ASN A 102 -3.57 -1.20 18.76
C ASN A 102 -4.92 -0.46 18.63
N ARG A 103 -4.91 0.75 18.07
CA ARG A 103 -6.09 1.62 18.00
C ARG A 103 -6.97 1.21 16.83
N ILE A 104 -8.04 0.47 17.13
CA ILE A 104 -8.94 -0.13 16.12
C ILE A 104 -9.53 0.93 15.19
N ARG A 105 -10.07 2.02 15.74
CA ARG A 105 -10.71 3.09 14.94
C ARG A 105 -9.74 3.74 13.97
N ASP A 106 -8.51 4.01 14.41
CA ASP A 106 -7.49 4.62 13.56
C ASP A 106 -7.00 3.66 12.48
N MET A 107 -6.90 2.36 12.78
CA MET A 107 -6.58 1.35 11.76
C MET A 107 -7.71 1.22 10.73
N GLN A 108 -8.98 1.35 11.14
CA GLN A 108 -10.10 1.40 10.19
C GLN A 108 -10.03 2.66 9.30
N LYS A 109 -9.70 3.82 9.87
CA LYS A 109 -9.44 5.04 9.08
C LYS A 109 -8.29 4.84 8.09
N TYR A 110 -7.22 4.17 8.50
CA TYR A 110 -6.12 3.82 7.61
C TYR A 110 -6.58 2.90 6.46
N VAL A 111 -7.35 1.86 6.73
CA VAL A 111 -7.90 0.95 5.70
C VAL A 111 -8.73 1.73 4.68
N ILE A 112 -9.63 2.60 5.13
CA ILE A 112 -10.46 3.41 4.24
C ILE A 112 -9.60 4.41 3.47
N GLY A 113 -8.72 5.11 4.17
CA GLY A 113 -7.83 6.12 3.60
C GLY A 113 -6.92 5.55 2.53
N ILE A 114 -6.19 4.47 2.82
CA ILE A 114 -5.30 3.83 1.85
C ILE A 114 -6.08 3.21 0.68
N GLY A 115 -7.31 2.74 0.91
CA GLY A 115 -8.21 2.32 -0.17
C GLY A 115 -8.53 3.47 -1.11
N VAL A 116 -8.97 4.61 -0.57
CA VAL A 116 -9.43 5.76 -1.35
C VAL A 116 -8.29 6.54 -2.01
N THR A 117 -7.21 6.81 -1.29
CA THR A 117 -6.10 7.63 -1.80
C THR A 117 -4.93 6.81 -2.33
N GLY A 118 -4.81 5.52 -2.00
CA GLY A 118 -3.72 4.67 -2.49
C GLY A 118 -4.17 3.70 -3.57
N PHE A 119 -5.22 2.92 -3.32
CA PHE A 119 -5.66 1.84 -4.21
C PHE A 119 -6.54 2.33 -5.37
N LEU A 120 -7.53 3.19 -5.12
CA LEU A 120 -8.43 3.70 -6.16
C LEU A 120 -7.71 4.52 -7.26
N PRO A 121 -6.74 5.41 -6.98
CA PRO A 121 -6.05 6.13 -8.04
C PRO A 121 -5.25 5.20 -8.96
N LEU A 122 -4.74 4.08 -8.44
CA LEU A 122 -4.09 3.05 -9.27
C LEU A 122 -5.09 2.32 -10.17
N LEU A 123 -6.32 2.04 -9.69
CA LEU A 123 -7.39 1.49 -10.53
C LEU A 123 -7.79 2.48 -11.62
N TYR A 124 -7.92 3.77 -11.28
CA TYR A 124 -8.17 4.81 -12.26
C TYR A 124 -7.08 4.84 -13.33
N CYS A 125 -5.81 4.86 -12.91
CA CYS A 125 -4.66 4.87 -13.83
C CYS A 125 -4.64 3.64 -14.74
N LEU A 126 -4.93 2.45 -14.20
CA LEU A 126 -5.04 1.21 -14.99
C LEU A 126 -6.09 1.35 -16.10
N ILE A 127 -7.28 1.85 -15.78
CA ILE A 127 -8.36 2.02 -16.76
C ILE A 127 -8.00 3.12 -17.76
N TYR A 128 -7.45 4.23 -17.28
CA TYR A 128 -7.11 5.40 -18.09
C TYR A 128 -6.12 5.05 -19.21
N TYR A 129 -5.07 4.29 -18.92
CA TYR A 129 -4.07 3.89 -19.92
C TYR A 129 -4.36 2.53 -20.59
N SER A 130 -5.55 1.97 -20.39
CA SER A 130 -5.86 0.63 -20.89
C SER A 130 -5.95 0.54 -22.40
N SER A 131 -6.47 1.58 -23.07
CA SER A 131 -6.48 1.68 -24.54
C SER A 131 -5.08 1.67 -25.09
N ASP A 132 -4.23 2.58 -24.60
CA ASP A 132 -2.88 2.80 -25.09
C ASP A 132 -2.02 1.55 -24.94
N VAL A 133 -2.13 0.87 -23.78
CA VAL A 133 -1.40 -0.37 -23.54
C VAL A 133 -1.96 -1.51 -24.38
N TYR A 134 -3.28 -1.61 -24.55
CA TYR A 134 -3.86 -2.63 -25.41
C TYR A 134 -3.44 -2.45 -26.86
N GLU A 135 -3.54 -1.23 -27.39
CA GLU A 135 -3.15 -0.88 -28.75
C GLU A 135 -1.69 -1.22 -29.00
N TYR A 136 -0.79 -0.78 -28.11
CA TYR A 136 0.63 -1.11 -28.19
C TYR A 136 0.90 -2.63 -28.20
N LEU A 137 0.23 -3.38 -27.32
CA LEU A 137 0.42 -4.83 -27.23
C LEU A 137 -0.19 -5.60 -28.41
N SER A 138 -1.11 -4.97 -29.14
CA SER A 138 -1.76 -5.54 -30.32
C SER A 138 -1.16 -5.07 -31.65
N ALA A 139 -0.25 -4.10 -31.61
CA ALA A 139 0.42 -3.57 -32.79
C ALA A 139 1.39 -4.60 -33.39
N ASP A 140 1.46 -4.66 -34.72
CA ASP A 140 2.45 -5.45 -35.43
C ASP A 140 3.83 -4.78 -35.35
N GLU A 141 4.93 -5.54 -35.50
CA GLU A 141 6.31 -5.04 -35.38
C GLU A 141 6.64 -3.88 -36.34
N ASP A 142 5.97 -3.84 -37.50
CA ASP A 142 6.15 -2.80 -38.53
C ASP A 142 5.25 -1.56 -38.30
N THR A 143 4.45 -1.54 -37.23
CA THR A 143 3.55 -0.42 -36.94
C THR A 143 4.36 0.80 -36.49
N ASP A 144 4.21 1.91 -37.20
CA ASP A 144 4.76 3.18 -36.74
C ASP A 144 3.93 3.71 -35.56
N LEU A 145 4.53 3.72 -34.38
CA LEU A 145 3.87 4.19 -33.15
C LEU A 145 3.53 5.68 -33.22
N GLU A 146 4.22 6.47 -34.05
CA GLU A 146 3.90 7.90 -34.22
C GLU A 146 2.59 8.11 -35.00
N GLU A 147 2.11 7.10 -35.75
CA GLU A 147 0.84 7.13 -36.46
C GLU A 147 -0.35 6.64 -35.61
N THR A 148 -0.09 6.14 -34.40
CA THR A 148 -1.12 5.66 -33.46
C THR A 148 -1.61 6.76 -32.52
N ASP A 149 -2.76 6.54 -31.87
CA ASP A 149 -3.29 7.46 -30.86
C ASP A 149 -2.58 7.31 -29.48
N ILE A 150 -1.51 6.50 -29.41
CA ILE A 150 -0.79 6.20 -28.17
C ILE A 150 0.02 7.41 -27.71
N PHE A 151 -0.09 7.77 -26.44
CA PHE A 151 0.77 8.80 -25.86
C PHE A 151 2.19 8.27 -25.58
N LEU A 152 3.20 8.83 -26.26
CA LEU A 152 4.61 8.45 -26.15
C LEU A 152 5.40 9.40 -25.24
N TRP A 153 6.29 8.85 -24.42
CA TRP A 153 7.31 9.59 -23.69
C TRP A 153 8.69 9.01 -24.02
N ARG A 154 9.56 9.84 -24.62
CA ARG A 154 10.89 9.44 -25.13
C ARG A 154 10.86 8.22 -26.06
N GLY A 155 9.87 8.17 -26.96
CA GLY A 155 9.70 7.09 -27.92
C GLY A 155 9.14 5.78 -27.34
N MET A 156 8.70 5.79 -26.08
CA MET A 156 8.12 4.63 -25.41
C MET A 156 6.67 4.93 -24.99
N PRO A 157 5.73 3.97 -25.10
CA PRO A 157 4.37 4.15 -24.64
C PRO A 157 4.31 4.49 -23.15
N TYR A 158 3.76 5.67 -22.84
CA TYR A 158 3.75 6.18 -21.48
C TYR A 158 2.94 5.28 -20.53
N GLY A 159 1.85 4.70 -21.02
CA GLY A 159 1.01 3.75 -20.30
C GLY A 159 1.76 2.54 -19.76
N LEU A 160 2.83 2.07 -20.43
CA LEU A 160 3.62 0.93 -19.96
C LEU A 160 4.41 1.24 -18.70
N PHE A 161 5.00 2.44 -18.60
CA PHE A 161 5.68 2.87 -17.38
C PHE A 161 4.69 2.91 -16.21
N TRP A 162 3.47 3.38 -16.48
CA TRP A 162 2.41 3.36 -15.47
C TRP A 162 1.99 1.95 -15.09
N TYR A 163 1.88 1.02 -16.03
CA TYR A 163 1.55 -0.37 -15.70
C TYR A 163 2.63 -1.02 -14.82
N ALA A 164 3.91 -0.74 -15.05
CA ALA A 164 4.99 -1.19 -14.16
C ALA A 164 4.82 -0.61 -12.74
N PHE A 165 4.53 0.68 -12.62
CA PHE A 165 4.24 1.35 -11.35
C PHE A 165 3.00 0.76 -10.64
N ILE A 166 1.91 0.53 -11.39
CA ILE A 166 0.65 -0.01 -10.90
C ILE A 166 0.84 -1.43 -10.36
N LEU A 167 1.58 -2.29 -11.06
CA LEU A 167 1.82 -3.66 -10.62
C LEU A 167 2.46 -3.70 -9.22
N VAL A 168 3.48 -2.87 -9.01
CA VAL A 168 4.14 -2.75 -7.70
C VAL A 168 3.20 -2.08 -6.69
N GLY A 169 2.52 -1.00 -7.08
CA GLY A 169 1.60 -0.27 -6.22
C GLY A 169 0.42 -1.11 -5.72
N PHE A 170 -0.19 -1.93 -6.57
CA PHE A 170 -1.27 -2.83 -6.18
C PHE A 170 -0.83 -3.92 -5.23
N GLN A 171 0.38 -4.48 -5.40
CA GLN A 171 0.92 -5.43 -4.44
C GLN A 171 1.08 -4.77 -3.07
N ILE A 172 1.73 -3.60 -3.02
CA ILE A 172 1.97 -2.87 -1.78
C ILE A 172 0.66 -2.50 -1.08
N HIS A 173 -0.28 -1.88 -1.79
CA HIS A 173 -1.55 -1.43 -1.21
C HIS A 173 -2.52 -2.58 -0.92
N GLY A 174 -2.56 -3.61 -1.77
CA GLY A 174 -3.34 -4.82 -1.55
C GLY A 174 -2.90 -5.57 -0.28
N PHE A 175 -1.58 -5.76 -0.12
CA PHE A 175 -1.04 -6.33 1.12
C PHE A 175 -1.24 -5.43 2.34
N SER A 176 -1.10 -4.11 2.18
CA SER A 176 -1.40 -3.14 3.25
C SER A 176 -2.83 -3.29 3.77
N LEU A 177 -3.81 -3.31 2.87
CA LEU A 177 -5.23 -3.54 3.18
C LEU A 177 -5.44 -4.88 3.87
N PHE A 178 -4.87 -5.95 3.32
CA PHE A 178 -5.01 -7.30 3.87
C PHE A 178 -4.46 -7.40 5.31
N PHE A 179 -3.23 -6.94 5.55
CA PHE A 179 -2.61 -6.99 6.88
C PHE A 179 -3.33 -6.05 7.87
N ALA A 180 -3.70 -4.85 7.46
CA ALA A 180 -4.44 -3.92 8.30
C ALA A 180 -5.83 -4.46 8.69
N TRP A 181 -6.54 -5.10 7.77
CA TRP A 181 -7.83 -5.73 8.04
C TRP A 181 -7.70 -6.89 9.02
N ASN A 182 -6.66 -7.72 8.88
CA ASN A 182 -6.36 -8.79 9.83
C ASN A 182 -6.05 -8.25 11.23
N LEU A 183 -5.35 -7.11 11.34
CA LEU A 183 -5.12 -6.43 12.62
C LEU A 183 -6.43 -5.96 13.26
N VAL A 184 -7.32 -5.33 12.48
CA VAL A 184 -8.65 -4.91 12.96
C VAL A 184 -9.44 -6.10 13.52
N LYS A 185 -9.47 -7.22 12.79
CA LYS A 185 -10.12 -8.46 13.25
C LYS A 185 -9.52 -8.98 14.56
N ALA A 186 -8.18 -9.10 14.62
CA ALA A 186 -7.48 -9.62 15.79
C ALA A 186 -7.72 -8.74 17.05
N TRP A 187 -7.67 -7.42 16.91
CA TRP A 187 -7.86 -6.51 18.04
C TRP A 187 -9.31 -6.42 18.51
N LYS A 188 -10.28 -6.50 17.59
CA LYS A 188 -11.71 -6.58 17.96
C LYS A 188 -12.01 -7.86 18.74
N ALA A 189 -11.50 -9.01 18.28
CA ALA A 189 -11.69 -10.29 18.98
C ALA A 189 -11.16 -10.23 20.42
N ARG A 190 -9.99 -9.61 20.65
CA ARG A 190 -9.44 -9.38 22.00
C ARG A 190 -10.34 -8.50 22.86
N GLY A 191 -10.90 -7.43 22.29
CA GLY A 191 -11.81 -6.52 23.00
C GLY A 191 -13.09 -7.21 23.48
N VAL A 192 -13.61 -8.17 22.72
CA VAL A 192 -14.77 -8.98 23.11
C VAL A 192 -14.41 -9.94 24.25
N THR A 193 -13.29 -10.68 24.15
CA THR A 193 -12.85 -11.59 25.21
C THR A 193 -12.64 -10.89 26.55
N ARG A 194 -12.06 -9.68 26.55
CA ARG A 194 -11.83 -8.90 27.78
C ARG A 194 -13.13 -8.38 28.43
N LYS A 195 -14.23 -8.23 27.68
CA LYS A 195 -15.53 -7.82 28.23
C LYS A 195 -16.33 -8.99 28.81
N MET A 196 -16.01 -10.21 28.39
CA MET A 196 -16.69 -11.44 28.85
C MET A 196 -16.00 -12.09 30.06
N GLN A 197 -14.77 -11.67 30.37
CA GLN A 197 -14.04 -11.99 31.62
C GLN A 197 -14.28 -10.91 32.65
#